data_AF-A0A7C1DLP4-F1
#
_entry.id   AF-A0A7C1DLP4-F1
#
_cell.length_a   1.000
_cell.length_b   1.000
_cell.length_c   1.000
_cell.angle_alpha   90.00
_cell.angle_beta   90.00
_cell.angle_gamma   90.00
#
_symmetry.space_group_name_H-M   'P 1'
#
loop_
_entity.id
_entity.type
_entity.pdbx_description
1 polymer ?
#
loop_
_entity_poly.entity_id
_entity_poly.type
_entity_poly.pdbx_seq_one_letter_code
_entity_poly.pdbx_strand_id
1 'polypeptide(L)'
;MRFNRKLAALMISIPVAALIVTSGFPTAAELPCEIVIEHDGYKRDLKPSVEFHHQQHSEDYGIACDECHHEYEDGKNVWKEGMEVKKCIACHDLNKKQGNADKLNNAFHKNCRMCHKEVGDEDKAPYRNCSG
;
A
#
# COMPACT_ATOMS: atom_id res chain seq x y z
N MET A 1 41.17 -69.73 26.75
CA MET A 1 42.03 -69.02 25.77
C MET A 1 41.31 -68.94 24.44
N ARG A 2 41.42 -67.78 23.77
CA ARG A 2 41.05 -67.43 22.38
C ARG A 2 39.65 -66.82 22.13
N PHE A 3 39.73 -65.51 21.93
CA PHE A 3 38.79 -64.51 21.41
C PHE A 3 38.07 -64.88 20.10
N ASN A 4 36.85 -64.34 19.92
CA ASN A 4 36.48 -63.41 18.83
C ASN A 4 34.98 -63.04 18.91
N ARG A 5 34.63 -61.85 19.40
CA ARG A 5 34.35 -60.64 18.60
C ARG A 5 33.46 -60.89 17.38
N LYS A 6 32.14 -60.83 17.55
CA LYS A 6 31.21 -60.36 16.52
C LYS A 6 30.21 -59.37 17.13
N LEU A 7 30.68 -58.13 17.17
CA LEU A 7 29.96 -56.88 16.91
C LEU A 7 28.44 -56.92 17.17
N ALA A 8 28.05 -56.32 18.29
CA ALA A 8 26.72 -55.79 18.49
C ALA A 8 26.45 -54.73 17.41
N ALA A 9 25.65 -55.06 16.41
CA ALA A 9 25.11 -54.10 15.47
C ALA A 9 23.93 -53.39 16.14
N LEU A 10 24.24 -52.36 16.92
CA LEU A 10 23.29 -51.34 17.38
C LEU A 10 22.77 -50.61 16.13
N MET A 11 21.65 -51.05 15.58
CA MET A 11 20.96 -50.30 14.52
C MET A 11 20.30 -49.09 15.17
N ILE A 12 21.01 -47.96 15.12
CA ILE A 12 20.56 -46.65 15.54
C ILE A 12 19.33 -46.28 14.69
N SER A 13 18.16 -46.29 15.32
CA SER A 13 16.95 -45.69 14.77
C SER A 13 17.18 -44.19 14.62
N ILE A 14 17.45 -43.74 13.40
CA ILE A 14 17.46 -42.31 13.07
C ILE A 14 15.99 -41.86 13.11
N PRO A 15 15.56 -41.00 14.05
CA PRO A 15 14.26 -40.38 13.93
C PRO A 15 14.33 -39.46 12.70
N VAL A 16 13.55 -39.77 11.67
CA VAL A 16 13.32 -38.86 10.55
C VAL A 16 12.60 -37.67 11.16
N ALA A 17 13.37 -36.65 11.55
CA ALA A 17 12.86 -35.36 11.92
C ALA A 17 12.02 -34.87 10.75
N ALA A 18 10.70 -34.86 10.95
CA ALA A 18 9.76 -34.24 10.04
C ALA A 18 10.18 -32.77 9.92
N LEU A 19 10.88 -32.45 8.84
CA LEU A 19 11.04 -31.10 8.34
C LEU A 19 9.64 -30.64 7.94
N ILE A 20 8.92 -30.13 8.93
CA ILE A 20 7.76 -29.28 8.69
C ILE A 20 8.35 -28.03 8.04
N VAL A 21 8.37 -28.05 6.71
CA VAL A 21 8.52 -26.84 5.92
C VAL A 21 7.25 -26.05 6.23
N THR A 22 7.32 -25.20 7.24
CA THR A 22 6.36 -24.12 7.42
C THR A 22 6.53 -23.24 6.19
N SER A 23 5.78 -23.55 5.14
CA SER A 23 5.52 -22.61 4.07
C SER A 23 4.93 -21.40 4.78
N GLY A 24 5.74 -20.33 4.85
CA GLY A 24 5.24 -19.04 5.30
C GLY A 24 4.06 -18.73 4.41
N PHE A 25 2.86 -18.75 4.99
CA PHE A 25 1.71 -18.14 4.34
C PHE A 25 2.09 -16.68 4.09
N PRO A 26 1.93 -16.16 2.87
CA PRO A 26 2.08 -14.74 2.66
C PRO A 26 1.08 -14.06 3.59
N THR A 27 1.59 -13.37 4.61
CA THR A 27 0.78 -12.46 5.40
C THR A 27 0.17 -11.47 4.44
N ALA A 28 -1.11 -11.13 4.63
CA ALA A 28 -1.76 -10.09 3.87
C ALA A 28 -0.81 -8.88 3.79
N ALA A 29 -0.58 -8.37 2.58
CA ALA A 29 0.37 -7.29 2.35
C ALA A 29 0.17 -6.22 3.42
N GLU A 30 1.19 -5.99 4.24
CA GLU A 30 1.13 -5.00 5.32
C GLU A 30 0.81 -3.64 4.70
N LEU A 31 -0.31 -3.04 5.11
CA LEU A 31 -0.70 -1.71 4.62
C LEU A 31 0.36 -0.71 5.08
N PRO A 32 0.93 0.10 4.17
CA PRO A 32 1.98 1.04 4.56
C PRO A 32 1.37 2.14 5.42
N CYS A 33 1.67 2.15 6.73
CA CYS A 33 1.10 3.12 7.66
C CYS A 33 1.52 4.56 7.39
N GLU A 34 2.72 4.76 6.85
CA GLU A 34 3.29 6.07 6.53
C GLU A 34 3.90 6.07 5.13
N ILE A 35 3.57 7.07 4.33
CA ILE A 35 3.91 7.18 2.92
C ILE A 35 4.35 8.62 2.66
N VAL A 36 5.44 8.79 1.92
CA VAL A 36 5.80 10.10 1.36
C VAL A 36 5.32 10.15 -0.08
N ILE A 37 4.40 11.08 -0.36
CA ILE A 37 3.91 11.35 -1.71
C ILE A 37 4.85 12.36 -2.37
N GLU A 38 5.66 11.85 -3.28
CA GLU A 38 6.65 12.60 -4.05
C GLU A 38 6.77 12.00 -5.46
N HIS A 39 6.91 12.86 -6.46
CA HIS A 39 7.08 12.42 -7.85
C HIS A 39 8.01 13.37 -8.62
N ASP A 40 9.03 12.79 -9.23
CA ASP A 40 9.89 13.51 -10.17
C ASP A 40 9.22 13.71 -11.54
N GLY A 41 9.62 14.77 -12.26
CA GLY A 41 9.21 14.99 -13.65
C GLY A 41 8.05 15.95 -13.86
N TYR A 42 7.60 16.65 -12.82
CA TYR A 42 6.75 17.82 -12.99
C TYR A 42 7.47 18.91 -13.79
N LYS A 43 6.78 19.50 -14.77
CA LYS A 43 7.31 20.66 -15.52
C LYS A 43 7.65 21.85 -14.62
N ARG A 44 6.91 22.01 -13.53
CA ARG A 44 7.14 23.01 -12.49
C ARG A 44 6.83 22.35 -11.17
N ASP A 45 7.87 22.02 -10.43
CA ASP A 45 7.73 21.54 -9.08
C ASP A 45 7.68 22.73 -8.13
N LEU A 46 6.52 22.96 -7.52
CA LEU A 46 6.21 24.18 -6.77
C LEU A 46 5.86 23.91 -5.31
N LYS A 47 5.65 22.64 -4.94
CA LYS A 47 5.19 22.25 -3.60
C LYS A 47 6.04 21.08 -3.13
N PRO A 48 6.41 21.04 -1.84
CA PRO A 48 7.22 19.96 -1.29
C PRO A 48 6.46 18.63 -1.33
N SER A 49 7.18 17.56 -1.05
CA SER A 49 6.60 16.26 -0.76
C SER A 49 5.59 16.33 0.39
N VAL A 50 4.65 15.39 0.39
CA VAL A 50 3.56 15.32 1.38
C VAL A 50 3.69 14.01 2.14
N GLU A 51 3.85 14.10 3.46
CA GLU A 51 3.74 12.96 4.37
C GLU A 51 2.26 12.58 4.50
N PHE A 52 1.97 11.29 4.38
CA PHE A 52 0.63 10.73 4.42
C PHE A 52 0.60 9.51 5.34
N HIS A 53 -0.23 9.59 6.39
CA HIS A 53 -0.45 8.49 7.31
C HIS A 53 -1.71 7.71 6.88
N HIS A 54 -1.51 6.60 6.16
CA HIS A 54 -2.62 5.79 5.63
C HIS A 54 -3.51 5.24 6.75
N GLN A 55 -2.90 4.73 7.83
CA GLN A 55 -3.62 4.12 8.94
C GLN A 55 -4.60 5.11 9.60
N GLN A 56 -4.22 6.37 9.75
CA GLN A 56 -5.11 7.39 10.30
C GLN A 56 -6.35 7.59 9.43
N HIS A 57 -6.16 7.61 8.10
CA HIS A 57 -7.27 7.80 7.18
C HIS A 57 -8.19 6.56 7.12
N SER A 58 -7.62 5.36 7.02
CA SER A 58 -8.41 4.13 6.86
C SER A 58 -9.01 3.62 8.17
N GLU A 59 -8.25 3.61 9.27
CA GLU A 59 -8.66 3.02 10.55
C GLU A 59 -9.22 4.08 11.50
N ASP A 60 -8.45 5.13 11.81
CA ASP A 60 -8.85 6.10 12.84
C ASP A 60 -10.05 6.95 12.39
N TYR A 61 -10.07 7.36 11.11
CA TYR A 61 -11.13 8.16 10.52
C TYR A 61 -12.17 7.33 9.76
N GLY A 62 -11.91 6.02 9.57
CA GLY A 62 -12.85 5.09 8.93
C GLY A 62 -13.18 5.43 7.48
N ILE A 63 -12.26 6.07 6.75
CA ILE A 63 -12.48 6.40 5.34
C ILE A 63 -12.40 5.11 4.51
N ALA A 64 -13.44 4.86 3.71
CA ALA A 64 -13.50 3.66 2.88
C ALA A 64 -12.37 3.65 1.84
N CYS A 65 -11.84 2.46 1.55
CA CYS A 65 -10.68 2.32 0.68
C CYS A 65 -10.94 2.88 -0.73
N ASP A 66 -12.17 2.78 -1.22
CA ASP A 66 -12.59 3.18 -2.56
C ASP A 66 -12.90 4.68 -2.70
N GLU A 67 -12.89 5.44 -1.61
CA GLU A 67 -12.89 6.90 -1.64
C GLU A 67 -11.59 7.44 -2.24
N CYS A 68 -10.48 6.70 -2.07
CA CYS A 68 -9.16 7.05 -2.62
C CYS A 68 -8.68 6.08 -3.70
N HIS A 69 -8.92 4.78 -3.55
CA HIS A 69 -8.50 3.75 -4.50
C HIS A 69 -9.62 3.43 -5.47
N HIS A 70 -9.48 3.94 -6.69
CA HIS A 70 -10.51 3.86 -7.68
C HIS A 70 -9.94 3.34 -9.00
N GLU A 71 -10.76 2.58 -9.70
CA GLU A 71 -10.50 2.17 -11.08
C GLU A 71 -11.83 2.30 -11.81
N TYR A 72 -11.89 3.23 -12.75
CA TYR A 72 -13.13 3.53 -13.47
C TYR A 72 -13.17 2.82 -14.82
N GLU A 73 -14.17 1.98 -15.01
CA GLU A 73 -14.52 1.36 -16.29
C GLU A 73 -15.95 1.79 -16.66
N ASP A 74 -16.14 2.30 -17.88
CA ASP A 74 -17.43 2.79 -18.38
C ASP A 74 -18.15 3.77 -17.42
N GLY A 75 -17.37 4.59 -16.71
CA GLY A 75 -17.88 5.60 -15.78
C GLY A 75 -18.30 5.05 -14.41
N LYS A 76 -18.05 3.78 -14.10
CA LYS A 76 -18.32 3.17 -12.80
C LYS A 76 -17.01 2.78 -12.12
N ASN A 77 -16.92 3.05 -10.82
CA ASN A 77 -15.81 2.52 -10.04
C ASN A 77 -15.98 1.01 -9.92
N VAL A 78 -15.03 0.25 -10.44
CA VAL A 78 -15.00 -1.22 -10.39
C VAL A 78 -14.01 -1.73 -9.36
N TRP A 79 -13.17 -0.85 -8.79
CA TRP A 79 -12.22 -1.22 -7.74
C TRP A 79 -12.96 -1.60 -6.46
N LYS A 80 -12.42 -2.60 -5.75
CA LYS A 80 -12.93 -3.09 -4.48
C LYS A 80 -11.78 -3.41 -3.55
N GLU A 81 -12.03 -3.32 -2.24
CA GLU A 81 -11.08 -3.73 -1.22
C GLU A 81 -10.59 -5.18 -1.47
N GLY A 82 -9.29 -5.39 -1.33
CA GLY A 82 -8.62 -6.65 -1.66
C GLY A 82 -8.17 -6.79 -3.12
N MET A 83 -8.56 -5.88 -4.02
CA MET A 83 -7.93 -5.77 -5.34
C MET A 83 -6.55 -5.11 -5.24
N GLU A 84 -5.73 -5.31 -6.26
CA GLU A 84 -4.42 -4.66 -6.36
C GLU A 84 -4.57 -3.13 -6.27
N VAL A 85 -3.78 -2.52 -5.38
CA VAL A 85 -3.69 -1.07 -5.26
C VAL A 85 -2.61 -0.56 -6.20
N LYS A 86 -3.02 0.15 -7.26
CA LYS A 86 -2.11 0.81 -8.20
C LYS A 86 -1.75 2.21 -7.68
N LYS A 87 -0.52 2.65 -7.96
CA LYS A 87 -0.12 4.05 -7.72
C LYS A 87 -0.92 4.99 -8.62
N CYS A 88 -1.32 6.16 -8.09
CA CYS A 88 -2.10 7.16 -8.82
C CYS A 88 -1.48 7.52 -10.19
N ILE A 89 -0.15 7.64 -10.24
CA ILE A 89 0.63 7.98 -11.44
C ILE A 89 0.51 6.96 -12.58
N ALA A 90 0.05 5.72 -12.30
CA ALA A 90 -0.18 4.72 -13.33
C ALA A 90 -1.24 5.17 -14.35
N CYS A 91 -2.22 5.96 -13.92
CA CYS A 91 -3.32 6.47 -14.74
C CYS A 91 -3.39 8.00 -14.81
N HIS A 92 -2.87 8.69 -13.78
CA HIS A 92 -2.85 10.15 -13.71
C HIS A 92 -1.47 10.69 -14.10
N ASP A 93 -1.36 11.21 -15.33
CA ASP A 93 -0.12 11.83 -15.83
C ASP A 93 0.23 13.13 -15.08
N LEU A 94 1.52 13.33 -14.83
CA LEU A 94 2.06 14.49 -14.08
C LEU A 94 1.70 15.84 -14.70
N ASN A 95 1.66 15.91 -16.02
CA ASN A 95 1.73 17.14 -16.79
C ASN A 95 0.50 17.39 -17.66
N LYS A 96 -0.28 16.36 -17.98
CA LYS A 96 -1.48 16.46 -18.83
C LYS A 96 -2.64 15.65 -18.27
N LYS A 97 -3.85 16.10 -18.58
CA LYS A 97 -5.08 15.31 -18.40
C LYS A 97 -5.12 14.21 -19.46
N GLN A 98 -5.56 13.00 -19.09
CA GLN A 98 -5.70 11.86 -20.00
C GLN A 98 -7.14 11.35 -19.98
N GLY A 99 -7.92 11.68 -21.01
CA GLY A 99 -9.35 11.35 -21.04
C GLY A 99 -10.07 11.92 -19.82
N ASN A 100 -10.68 11.04 -19.02
CA ASN A 100 -11.36 11.42 -17.77
C ASN A 100 -10.43 11.50 -16.56
N ALA A 101 -9.21 10.94 -16.63
CA ALA A 101 -8.22 11.04 -15.55
C ALA A 101 -7.57 12.42 -15.55
N ASP A 102 -7.82 13.20 -14.50
CA ASP A 102 -7.14 14.49 -14.31
C ASP A 102 -5.62 14.30 -14.20
N LYS A 103 -4.85 15.36 -14.44
CA LYS A 103 -3.41 15.32 -14.13
C LYS A 103 -3.18 15.03 -12.64
N LEU A 104 -2.05 14.41 -12.30
CA LEU A 104 -1.76 13.85 -10.98
C LEU A 104 -1.98 14.82 -9.82
N ASN A 105 -1.43 16.04 -9.91
CA ASN A 105 -1.60 17.03 -8.85
C ASN A 105 -3.05 17.49 -8.67
N ASN A 106 -3.83 17.57 -9.75
CA ASN A 106 -5.25 17.88 -9.65
C ASN A 106 -6.05 16.71 -9.04
N ALA A 107 -5.65 15.46 -9.30
CA ALA A 107 -6.25 14.31 -8.64
C ALA A 107 -6.05 14.40 -7.11
N PHE A 108 -4.82 14.66 -6.66
CA PHE A 108 -4.55 14.91 -5.23
C PHE A 108 -5.31 16.11 -4.66
N HIS A 109 -5.38 17.25 -5.38
CA HIS A 109 -6.13 18.41 -4.89
C HIS A 109 -7.64 18.17 -4.79
N LYS A 110 -8.20 17.35 -5.68
CA LYS A 110 -9.62 17.00 -5.61
C LYS A 110 -9.88 16.00 -4.49
N ASN A 111 -9.01 15.01 -4.33
CA ASN A 111 -9.21 13.96 -3.34
C ASN A 111 -8.87 14.43 -1.92
N CYS A 112 -7.64 14.88 -1.70
CA CYS A 112 -7.14 15.23 -0.38
C CYS A 112 -7.67 16.60 0.06
N ARG A 113 -7.40 17.64 -0.74
CA ARG A 113 -7.69 19.02 -0.33
C ARG A 113 -9.18 19.31 -0.23
N MET A 114 -10.03 18.76 -1.11
CA MET A 114 -11.47 19.05 -1.02
C MET A 114 -12.13 18.32 0.13
N CYS A 115 -11.80 17.05 0.37
CA CYS A 115 -12.26 16.33 1.55
C CYS A 115 -11.88 17.09 2.83
N HIS A 116 -10.62 17.51 2.95
CA HIS A 116 -10.17 18.27 4.12
C HIS A 116 -10.88 19.62 4.27
N LYS A 117 -11.12 20.31 3.15
CA LYS A 117 -11.90 21.55 3.14
C LYS A 117 -13.35 21.33 3.59
N GLU A 118 -13.95 20.21 3.23
CA GLU A 118 -15.33 19.86 3.58
C GLU A 118 -15.48 19.50 5.06
N VAL A 119 -14.45 18.88 5.66
CA VAL A 119 -14.39 18.65 7.11
C VAL A 119 -14.43 19.98 7.88
N GLY A 120 -13.78 21.03 7.35
CA GLY A 120 -13.90 22.40 7.88
C GLY A 120 -13.21 22.65 9.23
N ASP A 121 -12.42 21.68 9.70
CA ASP A 121 -11.63 21.73 10.93
C ASP A 121 -10.16 21.51 10.56
N GLU A 122 -9.37 22.59 10.51
CA GLU A 122 -7.98 22.55 10.04
C GLU A 122 -7.05 21.75 10.97
N ASP A 123 -7.41 21.59 12.24
CA ASP A 123 -6.62 20.80 13.20
C ASP A 123 -6.78 19.29 12.93
N LYS A 124 -7.94 18.88 12.41
CA LYS A 124 -8.22 17.46 12.06
C LYS A 124 -7.94 17.14 10.62
N ALA A 125 -8.16 18.10 9.72
CA ALA A 125 -8.04 17.93 8.29
C ALA A 125 -7.27 19.13 7.70
N PRO A 126 -5.94 19.17 7.90
CA PRO A 126 -5.14 20.30 7.48
C PRO A 126 -5.12 20.42 5.95
N TYR A 127 -5.43 21.59 5.42
CA TYR A 127 -5.26 21.87 4.00
C TYR A 127 -4.77 23.29 3.77
N ARG A 128 -4.18 23.52 2.60
CA ARG A 128 -3.76 24.87 2.17
C ARG A 128 -4.47 25.27 0.88
N ASN A 129 -4.65 26.57 0.70
CA ASN A 129 -5.11 27.11 -0.57
C ASN A 129 -4.01 27.04 -1.62
N CYS A 130 -4.38 26.87 -2.89
CA CYS A 130 -3.40 26.78 -3.98
C CYS A 130 -2.53 28.04 -4.13
N SER A 131 -3.03 29.18 -3.65
CA SER A 131 -2.36 30.49 -3.67
C SER A 131 -1.63 30.83 -2.35
N GLY A 132 -1.68 29.94 -1.36
CA GLY A 132 -0.99 30.07 -0.07
C GLY A 132 0.29 29.26 0.01
#